data_AF-A0A9E5HM05-F1
#
_entry.id   AF-A0A9E5HM05-F1
#
_cell.length_a   1.000
_cell.length_b   1.000
_cell.length_c   1.000
_cell.angle_alpha   90.00
_cell.angle_beta   90.00
_cell.angle_gamma   90.00
#
_symmetry.space_group_name_H-M   'P 1'
#
loop_
_entity.id
_entity.type
_entity.pdbx_description
1 polymer ?
#
loop_
_entity_poly.entity_id
_entity_poly.type
_entity_poly.pdbx_seq_one_letter_code
_entity_poly.pdbx_strand_id
1 'polypeptide(L)' 'GLEDNVRLDRETLAPSNAALVKRVVELCDKYERPVATWQQAREILELRPS' A
#
# COMPACT_ATOMS: atom_id res chain seq x y z
N GLY A 1 0.45 -6.84 4.07
CA GLY A 1 1.56 -7.33 3.22
C GLY A 1 1.48 -8.85 3.12
N LEU A 2 2.57 -9.52 2.73
CA LEU A 2 2.68 -11.00 2.75
C LEU A 2 2.50 -11.57 4.17
N GLU A 3 2.75 -10.74 5.19
CA GLU A 3 2.40 -11.01 6.60
C GLU A 3 0.90 -11.31 6.78
N ASP A 4 0.02 -10.54 6.13
CA ASP A 4 -1.43 -10.68 6.27
C ASP A 4 -2.04 -11.58 5.19
N ASN A 5 -1.47 -11.56 3.99
CA ASN A 5 -2.03 -12.24 2.83
C ASN A 5 -0.97 -12.58 1.80
N VAL A 6 -0.89 -13.87 1.44
CA VAL A 6 0.06 -14.41 0.45
C VAL A 6 -0.51 -14.51 -0.97
N ARG A 7 -1.76 -14.13 -1.22
CA ARG A 7 -2.43 -14.28 -2.52
C ARG A 7 -2.94 -12.96 -3.12
N LEU A 8 -2.92 -12.83 -4.45
CA LEU A 8 -3.54 -11.70 -5.18
C LEU A 8 -5.04 -11.91 -5.41
N ASP A 9 -5.45 -13.17 -5.52
CA ASP A 9 -6.83 -13.60 -5.71
C ASP A 9 -7.00 -15.01 -5.10
N ARG A 10 -8.07 -15.73 -5.45
CA ARG A 10 -8.35 -17.05 -4.86
C ARG A 10 -7.27 -18.10 -5.19
N GLU A 11 -6.60 -17.98 -6.33
CA GLU A 11 -5.71 -19.02 -6.87
C GLU A 11 -4.25 -18.53 -7.01
N THR A 12 -4.04 -17.24 -7.28
CA THR A 12 -2.74 -16.67 -7.58
C THR A 12 -1.98 -16.23 -6.32
N LEU A 13 -0.78 -16.79 -6.09
CA LEU A 13 0.14 -16.29 -5.05
C LEU A 13 0.70 -14.91 -5.41
N ALA A 14 0.88 -14.05 -4.41
CA ALA A 14 1.52 -12.76 -4.59
C ALA A 14 3.05 -12.96 -4.76
N PRO A 15 3.64 -12.47 -5.87
CA PRO A 15 5.06 -12.67 -6.13
C PRO A 15 5.96 -11.81 -5.24
N SER A 16 5.41 -10.75 -4.62
CA SER A 16 6.14 -9.87 -3.69
C SER A 16 5.19 -8.99 -2.88
N ASN A 17 5.70 -8.37 -1.81
CA ASN A 17 5.00 -7.29 -1.11
C ASN A 17 4.67 -6.13 -2.05
N ALA A 18 5.55 -5.80 -3.01
CA ALA A 18 5.32 -4.71 -3.95
C ALA A 18 4.10 -4.97 -4.85
N ALA A 19 3.83 -6.23 -5.23
CA ALA A 19 2.62 -6.58 -5.99
C ALA A 19 1.33 -6.33 -5.19
N LEU A 20 1.34 -6.61 -3.88
CA LEU A 20 0.22 -6.30 -2.99
C LEU A 20 0.04 -4.79 -2.84
N VAL A 21 1.13 -4.04 -2.64
CA VAL A 21 1.09 -2.58 -2.56
C VAL A 21 0.54 -1.98 -3.86
N LYS A 22 0.99 -2.43 -5.02
CA LYS A 22 0.52 -1.93 -6.33
C LYS A 22 -1.00 -2.05 -6.49
N ARG A 23 -1.58 -3.18 -6.09
CA ARG A 23 -3.04 -3.38 -6.13
C ARG A 23 -3.80 -2.34 -5.29
N VAL A 24 -3.26 -1.98 -4.13
CA VAL A 24 -3.86 -0.97 -3.25
C VAL A 24 -3.67 0.44 -3.82
N VAL A 25 -2.52 0.73 -4.43
CA VAL A 25 -2.26 2.00 -5.14
C VAL A 25 -3.29 2.20 -6.27
N GLU A 26 -3.53 1.18 -7.09
CA GLU A 26 -4.54 1.23 -8.16
C GLU A 26 -5.96 1.49 -7.61
N LEU A 27 -6.26 0.99 -6.40
CA LEU A 27 -7.54 1.25 -5.73
C LEU A 27 -7.63 2.71 -5.25
N CYS A 28 -6.56 3.24 -4.69
CA CYS A 28 -6.44 4.64 -4.30
C CYS A 28 -6.68 5.58 -5.48
N ASP A 29 -6.07 5.29 -6.64
CA ASP A 29 -6.25 6.06 -7.88
C ASP A 29 -7.71 6.03 -8.35
N LYS A 30 -8.36 4.85 -8.31
CA LYS A 30 -9.78 4.70 -8.69
C LYS A 30 -10.72 5.57 -7.86
N TYR A 31 -10.39 5.83 -6.59
CA TYR A 31 -11.20 6.62 -5.68
C TYR A 31 -10.72 8.06 -5.53
N GLU A 32 -9.79 8.52 -6.38
CA GLU A 32 -9.21 9.87 -6.32
C GLU A 32 -8.62 10.21 -4.94
N ARG A 33 -8.09 9.18 -4.25
CA ARG A 33 -7.45 9.29 -2.94
C ARG A 33 -5.95 9.02 -3.10
N PRO A 34 -5.13 10.04 -3.34
CA PRO A 34 -3.72 9.84 -3.65
C PRO A 34 -2.99 9.15 -2.50
N VAL A 35 -2.05 8.27 -2.85
CA VAL A 35 -1.20 7.59 -1.87
C VAL A 35 -0.25 8.61 -1.25
N ALA A 36 -0.23 8.66 0.08
CA ALA A 36 0.62 9.60 0.81
C ALA A 36 2.11 9.29 0.59
N THR A 37 2.92 10.33 0.40
CA THR A 37 4.37 10.23 0.53
C THR A 37 4.75 9.90 1.97
N TRP A 38 5.98 9.43 2.20
CA TRP A 38 6.43 9.17 3.56
C TRP A 38 6.50 10.47 4.40
N GLN A 39 6.75 11.62 3.78
CA GLN A 39 6.70 12.93 4.45
C GLN A 39 5.27 13.26 4.90
N GLN A 40 4.29 13.12 4.00
CA GLN A 40 2.88 13.34 4.32
C GLN A 40 2.39 12.39 5.42
N ALA A 41 2.78 11.11 5.35
CA ALA A 41 2.43 10.14 6.37
C ALA A 41 3.01 10.52 7.75
N ARG A 42 4.25 11.02 7.80
CA ARG A 42 4.85 11.52 9.05
C ARG A 42 4.12 12.74 9.60
N GLU A 43 3.74 13.68 8.74
CA GLU A 43 2.99 14.87 9.13
C GLU A 43 1.61 14.50 9.70
N ILE A 44 0.85 13.65 9.00
CA ILE A 44 -0.48 13.17 9.43
C ILE A 44 -0.41 12.44 10.78
N LEU A 45 0.67 11.70 11.02
CA LEU A 45 0.86 10.91 12.24
C LEU A 45 1.67 11.65 13.31
N GLU A 46 1.97 12.94 13.12
CA GLU A 46 2.76 13.78 14.04
C GLU A 46 4.11 13.15 14.43
N LEU A 47 4.76 12.46 13.48
CA LEU A 47 6.06 11.83 13.70
C LEU A 47 7.19 12.84 13.58
N ARG A 48 8.24 12.64 14.38
CA ARG A 48 9.46 13.44 14.28
C ARG A 48 10.06 13.37 12.86
N PRO A 49 10.66 14.47 12.36
CA PRO A 49 11.39 14.46 11.09
C PRO A 49 12.52 13.43 11.13
N SER A 50 12.76 12.79 9.99
CA SER A 50 13.87 11.87 9.76
C SER A 50 15.04 12.59 9.10
#